data_AF-A0A540MPV0-F1
#
_entry.id   AF-A0A540MPV0-F1
#
_cell.length_a   1.000
_cell.length_b   1.000
_cell.length_c   1.000
_cell.angle_alpha   90.00
_cell.angle_beta   90.00
_cell.angle_gamma   90.00
#
_symmetry.space_group_name_H-M   'P 1'
#
loop_
_entity.id
_entity.type
_entity.pdbx_description
1 polymer ?
#
loop_
_entity_poly.entity_id
_entity_poly.type
_entity_poly.pdbx_seq_one_letter_code
_entity_poly.pdbx_strand_id
1 'polypeptide(L)'
;MRYEYRWADGVLIKKPIEVSAPKYVEYLMDWIESQLDDESIFPQKLGAPFPPNFREVVKTIFKRLFRVYAHIYHSHFQKIVSLKEEAHLNTCFKHFILFTCVSTLTIAITVFFSF
;
A
#
# COMPACT_ATOMS: atom_id res chain seq x y z
N MET A 1 21.82 0.82 1.60
CA MET A 1 21.37 -0.37 2.36
C MET A 1 20.56 -1.26 1.41
N ARG A 2 20.80 -2.58 1.37
CA ARG A 2 19.99 -3.52 0.60
C ARG A 2 18.70 -3.78 1.37
N TYR A 3 17.57 -3.24 0.93
CA TYR A 3 16.27 -3.60 1.48
C TYR A 3 15.85 -4.95 0.88
N GLU A 4 15.65 -5.95 1.73
CA GLU A 4 15.20 -7.27 1.34
C GLU A 4 13.66 -7.29 1.24
N TYR A 5 13.14 -7.55 0.04
CA TYR A 5 11.70 -7.66 -0.20
C TYR A 5 11.27 -9.12 -0.11
N ARG A 6 10.49 -9.44 0.92
CA ARG A 6 9.90 -10.76 1.12
C ARG A 6 8.39 -10.70 0.92
N TRP A 7 7.88 -11.51 -0.01
CA TRP A 7 6.45 -11.58 -0.33
C TRP A 7 5.81 -12.84 0.24
N ALA A 8 4.66 -12.68 0.91
CA ALA A 8 3.74 -13.75 1.29
C ALA A 8 2.31 -13.19 1.27
N ASP A 9 1.42 -13.87 0.56
CA ASP A 9 -0.01 -13.53 0.51
C ASP A 9 -0.86 -14.34 1.51
N GLY A 10 -0.27 -15.38 2.14
CA GLY A 10 -0.95 -16.26 3.10
C GLY A 10 -1.89 -17.28 2.46
N VAL A 11 -2.12 -17.21 1.15
CA VAL A 11 -3.06 -18.06 0.40
C VAL A 11 -2.28 -18.98 -0.55
N LEU A 12 -1.60 -18.43 -1.55
CA LEU A 12 -0.79 -19.17 -2.53
C LEU A 12 0.66 -19.32 -2.05
N ILE A 13 1.20 -18.27 -1.43
CA ILE A 13 2.58 -18.22 -0.93
C ILE A 13 2.53 -18.03 0.59
N LYS A 14 2.52 -19.16 1.30
CA LYS A 14 2.50 -19.21 2.77
C LYS A 14 3.87 -18.94 3.42
N LYS A 15 4.97 -19.16 2.69
CA LYS A 15 6.34 -18.87 3.15
C LYS A 15 6.87 -17.65 2.41
N PRO A 16 7.39 -16.62 3.11
CA PRO A 16 7.93 -15.44 2.46
C PRO A 16 9.06 -15.78 1.48
N ILE A 17 8.87 -15.48 0.19
CA ILE A 17 9.92 -15.64 -0.82
C ILE A 17 10.64 -14.33 -1.07
N GLU A 18 11.95 -14.40 -1.27
CA GLU A 18 12.75 -13.26 -1.69
C GLU A 18 12.53 -13.00 -3.18
N VAL A 19 12.18 -11.75 -3.49
CA VAL A 19 11.91 -11.32 -4.86
C VAL A 19 12.56 -9.98 -5.12
N SER A 20 12.81 -9.68 -6.39
CA SER A 20 13.26 -8.35 -6.80
C SER A 20 12.17 -7.32 -6.51
N ALA A 21 12.56 -6.05 -6.30
CA ALA A 21 11.61 -4.96 -6.07
C ALA A 21 10.49 -4.84 -7.14
N PRO A 22 10.76 -4.92 -8.46
CA PRO A 22 9.69 -4.89 -9.45
C PRO A 22 8.75 -6.10 -9.34
N LYS A 23 9.27 -7.30 -9.07
CA LYS A 23 8.45 -8.50 -8.88
C LYS A 23 7.59 -8.42 -7.61
N TYR A 24 8.10 -7.79 -6.55
CA TYR A 24 7.32 -7.49 -5.35
C TYR A 24 6.15 -6.57 -5.65
N VAL A 25 6.36 -5.51 -6.43
CA VAL A 25 5.31 -4.55 -6.80
C VAL A 25 4.25 -5.23 -7.66
N GLU A 26 4.65 -6.05 -8.63
CA GLU A 26 3.73 -6.85 -9.45
C GLU A 26 2.82 -7.74 -8.58
N TYR A 27 3.39 -8.61 -7.74
CA TYR A 27 2.61 -9.47 -6.84
C TYR A 27 1.74 -8.68 -5.86
N LEU A 28 2.21 -7.51 -5.43
CA LEU A 28 1.41 -6.65 -4.59
C LEU A 28 0.18 -6.10 -5.32
N MET A 29 0.33 -5.63 -6.55
CA MET A 29 -0.79 -5.08 -7.31
C MET A 29 -1.80 -6.18 -7.64
N ASP A 30 -1.35 -7.34 -8.11
CA ASP A 30 -2.21 -8.51 -8.38
C ASP A 30 -2.98 -8.93 -7.12
N TRP A 31 -2.30 -8.95 -5.96
CA TRP A 31 -2.95 -9.26 -4.70
C TRP A 31 -3.99 -8.21 -4.32
N ILE A 32 -3.68 -6.92 -4.44
CA ILE A 32 -4.67 -5.85 -4.15
C ILE A 32 -5.89 -6.00 -5.05
N GLU A 33 -5.70 -6.22 -6.35
CA GLU A 33 -6.78 -6.45 -7.31
C GLU A 33 -7.67 -7.62 -6.86
N SER A 34 -7.07 -8.77 -6.52
CA SER A 34 -7.83 -9.91 -5.99
C SER A 34 -8.62 -9.61 -4.71
N GLN A 35 -8.15 -8.69 -3.86
CA GLN A 35 -8.90 -8.28 -2.67
C GLN A 35 -10.07 -7.38 -3.04
N LEU A 36 -9.91 -6.51 -4.03
CA LEU A 36 -10.96 -5.59 -4.50
C LEU A 36 -12.06 -6.30 -5.28
N ASP A 37 -11.71 -7.37 -6.01
CA ASP A 37 -12.67 -8.17 -6.78
C ASP A 37 -13.43 -9.19 -5.91
N ASP A 38 -12.97 -9.46 -4.69
CA ASP A 38 -13.64 -10.37 -3.77
C ASP A 38 -14.90 -9.69 -3.19
N GLU A 39 -16.07 -10.08 -3.70
CA GLU A 39 -17.38 -9.58 -3.24
C GLU A 39 -17.64 -9.82 -1.73
N SER A 40 -16.94 -10.77 -1.10
CA SER A 40 -17.04 -10.98 0.35
C SER A 40 -16.30 -9.91 1.15
N ILE A 41 -15.32 -9.23 0.53
CA ILE A 41 -14.55 -8.13 1.11
C ILE A 41 -15.13 -6.78 0.66
N PHE A 42 -15.40 -6.63 -0.63
CA PHE A 42 -15.95 -5.43 -1.26
C PHE A 42 -17.29 -5.76 -1.95
N PRO A 43 -18.42 -5.69 -1.21
CA PRO A 43 -19.73 -6.00 -1.77
C PRO A 43 -20.09 -5.04 -2.91
N GLN A 44 -20.42 -5.58 -4.08
CA GLN A 44 -20.81 -4.78 -5.25
C GLN A 44 -22.31 -4.44 -5.29
N LYS A 45 -23.12 -5.16 -4.49
CA LYS A 45 -24.56 -4.95 -4.41
C LYS A 45 -24.90 -3.84 -3.41
N LEU A 46 -25.73 -2.89 -3.86
CA LEU A 46 -26.26 -1.84 -3.00
C LEU A 46 -27.00 -2.43 -1.79
N GLY A 47 -26.62 -2.02 -0.59
CA GLY A 47 -27.22 -2.49 0.67
C GLY A 47 -26.58 -3.75 1.26
N ALA A 48 -25.62 -4.39 0.60
CA ALA A 48 -24.85 -5.48 1.18
C ALA A 48 -23.87 -4.95 2.25
N PRO A 49 -23.81 -5.55 3.46
CA PRO A 49 -22.91 -5.10 4.51
C PRO A 49 -21.46 -5.49 4.22
N PHE A 50 -20.52 -4.63 4.58
CA PHE A 50 -19.09 -4.98 4.61
C PHE A 50 -18.79 -6.00 5.70
N PRO A 51 -17.76 -6.86 5.53
CA PRO A 51 -17.43 -7.86 6.53
C PRO A 51 -16.84 -7.19 7.81
N PRO A 52 -16.92 -7.86 8.98
CA PRO A 52 -16.42 -7.30 10.24
C PRO A 52 -14.92 -6.97 10.23
N ASN A 53 -14.13 -7.70 9.44
CA ASN A 53 -12.68 -7.51 9.30
C ASN A 53 -12.31 -6.51 8.17
N PHE A 54 -13.27 -5.85 7.52
CA PHE A 54 -13.02 -4.95 6.39
C PHE A 54 -11.93 -3.91 6.70
N ARG A 55 -12.01 -3.28 7.88
CA ARG A 55 -11.02 -2.28 8.32
C ARG A 55 -9.61 -2.85 8.42
N GLU A 56 -9.46 -4.11 8.80
CA GLU A 56 -8.15 -4.79 8.90
C GLU A 56 -7.58 -5.12 7.52
N VAL A 57 -8.44 -5.55 6.60
CA VAL A 57 -8.07 -5.78 5.19
C VAL A 57 -7.59 -4.49 4.54
N VAL A 58 -8.38 -3.40 4.66
CA VAL A 58 -8.01 -2.08 4.14
C VAL A 58 -6.69 -1.61 4.75
N LYS A 59 -6.52 -1.67 6.08
CA LYS A 59 -5.24 -1.33 6.74
C LYS A 59 -4.06 -2.12 6.16
N THR A 60 -4.25 -3.39 5.83
CA THR A 60 -3.22 -4.24 5.24
C THR A 60 -2.85 -3.80 3.82
N ILE A 61 -3.85 -3.48 2.99
CA ILE A 61 -3.65 -2.91 1.64
C ILE A 61 -2.82 -1.63 1.72
N PHE A 62 -3.25 -0.67 2.54
CA PHE A 62 -2.54 0.61 2.71
C PHE A 62 -1.11 0.42 3.25
N LYS A 63 -0.90 -0.45 4.24
CA LYS A 63 0.44 -0.76 4.75
C LYS A 63 1.37 -1.32 3.66
N ARG A 64 0.85 -2.15 2.75
CA ARG A 64 1.64 -2.70 1.65
C ARG A 64 1.91 -1.65 0.57
N LEU A 65 0.92 -0.83 0.19
CA LEU A 65 1.08 0.30 -0.73
C LEU A 65 2.12 1.32 -0.23
N PHE A 66 2.16 1.58 1.08
CA PHE A 66 3.17 2.45 1.67
C PHE A 66 4.61 1.98 1.39
N ARG A 67 4.85 0.66 1.34
CA ARG A 67 6.18 0.10 1.00
C ARG A 67 6.59 0.43 -0.43
N VAL A 68 5.63 0.53 -1.35
CA VAL A 68 5.88 0.94 -2.73
C VAL A 68 6.30 2.39 -2.78
N TYR A 69 5.57 3.29 -2.09
CA TYR A 69 5.96 4.70 -1.98
C TYR A 69 7.36 4.85 -1.38
N ALA A 70 7.65 4.17 -0.27
CA ALA A 70 8.96 4.20 0.37
C ALA A 70 10.07 3.74 -0.59
N HIS A 71 9.82 2.70 -1.39
CA HIS A 71 10.77 2.23 -2.39
C HIS A 71 11.00 3.26 -3.50
N ILE A 72 9.94 3.88 -4.02
CA ILE A 72 10.04 4.91 -5.06
C ILE A 72 10.87 6.10 -4.55
N TYR A 73 10.56 6.62 -3.36
CA TYR A 73 11.29 7.74 -2.77
C TYR A 73 12.75 7.40 -2.46
N HIS A 74 13.04 6.18 -2.00
CA HIS A 74 14.41 5.82 -1.63
C HIS A 74 15.29 5.45 -2.83
N SER A 75 14.74 4.70 -3.79
CA SER A 75 15.53 4.06 -4.85
C SER A 75 15.34 4.70 -6.23
N HIS A 76 14.25 5.44 -6.45
CA HIS A 76 13.89 5.96 -7.78
C HIS A 76 13.63 7.47 -7.82
N PHE A 77 13.75 8.18 -6.70
CA PHE A 77 13.41 9.61 -6.64
C PHE A 77 14.21 10.47 -7.61
N GLN A 78 15.52 10.22 -7.77
CA GLN A 78 16.35 10.94 -8.74
C GLN A 78 15.83 10.78 -10.18
N LYS A 79 15.33 9.59 -10.52
CA LYS A 79 14.71 9.34 -11.83
C LYS A 79 13.38 10.08 -11.97
N ILE A 80 12.55 10.12 -10.93
CA ILE A 80 11.29 10.89 -10.91
C ILE A 80 11.55 12.39 -11.12
N VAL A 81 12.54 12.96 -10.44
CA VAL A 81 12.95 14.36 -10.63
C VAL A 81 13.45 14.61 -12.05
N SER A 82 14.21 13.68 -12.64
CA SER A 82 14.66 13.81 -14.03
C SER A 82 13.50 13.83 -15.05
N LEU A 83 12.36 13.23 -14.69
CA LEU A 83 11.14 13.24 -15.50
C LEU A 83 10.25 14.46 -15.20
N LYS A 84 10.58 15.29 -14.20
CA LYS A 84 9.76 16.41 -13.70
C LYS A 84 8.39 15.99 -13.16
N GLU A 85 8.33 14.79 -12.59
CA GLU A 85 7.10 14.15 -12.08
C GLU A 85 7.00 14.16 -10.54
N GLU A 86 7.95 14.82 -9.86
CA GLU A 86 8.04 14.83 -8.40
C GLU A 86 6.83 15.50 -7.73
N ALA A 87 6.25 16.52 -8.38
CA ALA A 87 5.05 17.19 -7.88
C ALA A 87 3.84 16.25 -7.86
N HIS A 88 3.69 15.41 -8.89
CA HIS A 88 2.62 14.41 -8.97
C HIS A 88 2.81 13.34 -7.89
N LEU A 89 4.02 12.79 -7.76
CA LEU A 89 4.34 11.81 -6.71
C LEU A 89 4.05 12.37 -5.31
N ASN A 90 4.49 13.60 -5.02
CA ASN A 90 4.29 14.25 -3.73
C ASN A 90 2.80 14.52 -3.44
N THR A 91 2.04 14.91 -4.45
CA THR A 91 0.60 15.17 -4.30
C THR A 91 -0.16 13.88 -4.02
N CYS A 92 0.10 12.82 -4.81
CA CYS A 92 -0.48 11.50 -4.59
C CYS A 92 -0.10 10.94 -3.20
N PHE A 93 1.17 11.08 -2.80
CA PHE A 93 1.61 10.62 -1.49
C PHE A 93 0.99 11.42 -0.34
N LYS A 94 0.85 12.74 -0.49
CA LYS A 94 0.16 13.60 0.50
C LYS A 94 -1.30 13.19 0.66
N HIS A 95 -2.02 12.96 -0.43
CA HIS A 95 -3.39 12.45 -0.38
C HIS A 95 -3.47 11.07 0.28
N PHE A 96 -2.56 10.16 -0.08
CA PHE A 96 -2.47 8.84 0.51
C PHE A 96 -2.26 8.89 2.02
N ILE A 97 -1.31 9.71 2.50
CA ILE A 97 -1.05 9.88 3.92
C ILE A 97 -2.23 10.55 4.61
N LEU A 98 -2.81 11.62 4.07
CA LEU A 98 -3.97 12.27 4.68
C LEU A 98 -5.16 11.30 4.78
N PHE A 99 -5.44 10.51 3.74
CA PHE A 99 -6.52 9.52 3.77
C PHE A 99 -6.25 8.39 4.78
N THR A 100 -5.03 7.85 4.79
CA THR A 100 -4.63 6.81 5.75
C THR A 100 -4.67 7.35 7.17
N CYS A 101 -4.14 8.56 7.36
CA CYS A 101 -4.04 9.26 8.64
C CYS A 101 -5.44 9.56 9.15
N VAL A 102 -6.34 10.20 8.39
CA VAL A 102 -7.73 10.45 8.80
C VAL A 102 -8.49 9.16 9.15
N SER A 103 -8.30 8.08 8.38
CA SER A 103 -8.92 6.78 8.67
C SER A 103 -8.27 6.01 9.86
N THR A 104 -7.04 6.39 10.24
CA THR A 104 -6.35 5.94 11.46
C THR A 104 -6.31 6.98 12.58
N LEU A 105 -6.80 8.21 12.40
CA LEU A 105 -6.70 9.36 13.32
C LEU A 105 -7.68 9.25 14.50
N THR A 106 -8.24 8.06 14.70
CA THR A 106 -8.67 7.64 16.03
C THR A 106 -7.47 7.21 16.92
N ILE A 107 -6.23 7.10 16.41
CA ILE A 107 -5.11 6.47 17.16
C ILE A 107 -3.73 7.18 17.13
N ALA A 108 -3.33 8.03 16.16
CA ALA A 108 -1.94 8.54 16.20
C ALA A 108 -1.73 9.95 15.61
N ILE A 109 -1.73 10.97 16.48
CA ILE A 109 -1.37 12.38 16.18
C ILE A 109 0.14 12.67 16.39
N THR A 110 1.02 11.69 16.58
CA THR A 110 2.35 11.98 17.19
C THR A 110 3.61 11.63 16.39
N VAL A 111 3.59 11.43 15.07
CA VAL A 111 4.85 11.03 14.36
C VAL A 111 5.24 11.84 13.13
N PHE A 112 4.41 12.75 12.61
CA PHE A 112 4.71 13.46 11.34
C PHE A 112 5.06 14.95 11.48
N PHE A 113 5.65 15.37 12.60
CA PHE A 113 6.41 16.62 12.70
C PHE A 113 7.82 16.31 13.22
N SER A 114 8.64 15.68 12.39
CA SER A 114 10.11 15.68 12.47
C SER A 114 10.68 14.88 11.30
N PHE A 115 10.65 15.46 10.10
CA PHE A 115 11.67 15.36 9.06
C PHE A 115 11.46 16.53 8.09
#